data_AF-A0A2E5MLG9-F1
#
_entry.id   AF-A0A2E5MLG9-F1
#
_cell.length_a   1.000
_cell.length_b   1.000
_cell.length_c   1.000
_cell.angle_alpha   90.00
_cell.angle_beta   90.00
_cell.angle_gamma   90.00
#
_symmetry.space_group_name_H-M   'P 1'
#
loop_
_entity.id
_entity.type
_entity.pdbx_description
1 polymer ?
#
loop_
_entity_poly.entity_id
_entity_poly.type
_entity_poly.pdbx_seq_one_letter_code
_entity_poly.pdbx_strand_id
1 'polypeptide(L)'
;MSQAHALLNHIIRPVSLALGEPHLIHEEILLSAATLRGFDPFAEDRDEGLGVFGISPTLHRQVWDEYLAFEPDKASQVRGFASQRQFLVNPDAELITNTQYAAAVGISALQWVRPSWPMPDDAPALSQLWADLTHIQERRCIARFQKTLEKLCLQGTPDSLFHPA
;
A
#
# COMPACT_ATOMS: atom_id res chain seq x y z
N MET A 1 -11.71 -12.68 14.03
CA MET A 1 -11.53 -11.71 12.93
C MET A 1 -10.38 -12.19 12.05
N SER A 2 -10.48 -12.10 10.72
CA SER A 2 -9.37 -12.45 9.82
C SER A 2 -8.27 -11.38 9.87
N GLN A 3 -7.02 -11.76 9.59
CA GLN A 3 -5.89 -10.80 9.50
C GLN A 3 -6.16 -9.70 8.48
N ALA A 4 -6.76 -10.06 7.34
CA ALA A 4 -7.17 -9.12 6.30
C ALA A 4 -8.12 -8.04 6.83
N HIS A 5 -9.17 -8.44 7.57
CA HIS A 5 -10.13 -7.50 8.13
C HIS A 5 -9.51 -6.58 9.18
N ALA A 6 -8.58 -7.11 10.00
CA ALA A 6 -7.88 -6.31 11.00
C ALA A 6 -6.93 -5.28 10.34
N LEU A 7 -6.13 -5.69 9.35
CA LEU A 7 -5.22 -4.80 8.62
C LEU A 7 -6.00 -3.68 7.91
N LEU A 8 -7.09 -4.04 7.24
CA LEU A 8 -7.92 -3.09 6.53
C LEU A 8 -8.52 -2.03 7.46
N ASN A 9 -9.21 -2.46 8.52
CA ASN A 9 -9.99 -1.55 9.37
C ASN A 9 -9.17 -0.81 10.43
N HIS A 10 -8.04 -1.36 10.87
CA HIS A 10 -7.23 -0.75 11.93
C HIS A 10 -5.97 -0.06 11.41
N ILE A 11 -5.56 -0.30 10.16
CA ILE A 11 -4.36 0.31 9.59
C ILE A 11 -4.67 1.04 8.28
N ILE A 12 -5.08 0.33 7.22
CA ILE A 12 -5.17 0.92 5.88
C ILE A 12 -6.20 2.05 5.84
N ARG A 13 -7.43 1.81 6.30
CA ARG A 13 -8.50 2.83 6.33
C ARG A 13 -8.15 4.02 7.22
N PRO A 14 -7.74 3.84 8.49
CA PRO A 14 -7.33 4.97 9.33
C PRO A 14 -6.19 5.80 8.76
N VAL A 15 -5.15 5.16 8.20
CA VAL A 15 -4.03 5.89 7.57
C VAL A 15 -4.50 6.64 6.33
N SER A 16 -5.32 6.02 5.48
CA SER A 16 -5.85 6.70 4.29
C SER A 16 -6.73 7.90 4.63
N LEU A 17 -7.54 7.80 5.69
CA LEU A 17 -8.32 8.91 6.21
C LEU A 17 -7.41 10.05 6.71
N ALA A 18 -6.35 9.72 7.44
CA ALA A 18 -5.41 10.70 7.96
C ALA A 18 -4.63 11.44 6.85
N LEU A 19 -4.38 10.78 5.71
CA LEU A 19 -3.73 11.37 4.53
C LEU A 19 -4.69 12.11 3.58
N GLY A 20 -5.96 12.27 3.96
CA GLY A 20 -6.91 13.20 3.36
C GLY A 20 -8.13 12.57 2.68
N GLU A 21 -8.00 11.43 2.00
CA GLU A 21 -9.13 10.80 1.32
C GLU A 21 -9.00 9.25 1.32
N PRO A 22 -9.96 8.52 1.91
CA PRO A 22 -10.05 7.06 1.75
C PRO A 22 -10.47 6.74 0.31
N HIS A 23 -9.82 5.74 -0.30
CA HIS A 23 -10.14 5.30 -1.65
C HIS A 23 -10.01 3.78 -1.79
N LEU A 24 -10.89 3.14 -2.57
CA LEU A 24 -10.92 1.68 -2.74
C LEU A 24 -9.59 1.13 -3.28
N ILE A 25 -8.96 1.83 -4.22
CA ILE A 25 -7.64 1.45 -4.77
C ILE A 25 -6.57 1.30 -3.67
N HIS A 26 -6.59 2.15 -2.64
CA HIS A 26 -5.66 1.99 -1.51
C HIS A 26 -5.92 0.67 -0.77
N GLU A 27 -7.19 0.35 -0.53
CA GLU A 27 -7.62 -0.86 0.16
C GLU A 27 -7.26 -2.11 -0.64
N GLU A 28 -7.64 -2.14 -1.92
CA GLU A 28 -7.47 -3.29 -2.81
C GLU A 28 -5.99 -3.61 -3.03
N ILE A 29 -5.16 -2.61 -3.34
CA ILE A 29 -3.74 -2.81 -3.61
C ILE A 29 -3.00 -3.22 -2.34
N LEU A 30 -3.14 -2.47 -1.24
CA LEU A 30 -2.38 -2.76 -0.03
C LEU A 30 -2.81 -4.08 0.63
N LEU A 31 -4.11 -4.41 0.62
CA LEU A 31 -4.58 -5.67 1.16
C LEU A 31 -4.12 -6.87 0.30
N SER A 32 -4.07 -6.70 -1.03
CA SER A 32 -3.53 -7.72 -1.94
C SER A 32 -2.04 -7.92 -1.74
N ALA A 33 -1.27 -6.84 -1.60
CA ALA A 33 0.17 -6.90 -1.31
C ALA A 33 0.43 -7.66 0.01
N ALA A 34 -0.32 -7.33 1.05
CA ALA A 34 -0.22 -8.01 2.34
C ALA A 34 -0.62 -9.49 2.27
N THR A 35 -1.68 -9.82 1.53
CA THR A 35 -2.15 -11.19 1.35
C THR A 35 -1.13 -12.05 0.59
N LEU A 36 -0.49 -11.49 -0.43
CA LEU A 36 0.56 -12.17 -1.21
C LEU A 36 1.73 -12.61 -0.31
N ARG A 37 2.05 -11.80 0.70
CA ARG A 37 3.10 -12.04 1.69
C ARG A 37 2.62 -12.75 2.95
N GLY A 38 1.38 -13.26 2.96
CA GLY A 38 0.81 -13.96 4.10
C GLY A 38 0.69 -13.11 5.37
N PHE A 39 0.61 -11.79 5.24
CA PHE A 39 0.60 -10.82 6.33
C PHE A 39 1.86 -10.83 7.21
N ASP A 40 2.97 -11.40 6.73
CA ASP A 40 4.23 -11.45 7.44
C ASP A 40 5.20 -10.36 6.91
N PRO A 41 5.49 -9.31 7.71
CA PRO A 41 6.44 -8.27 7.29
C PRO A 41 7.89 -8.77 7.16
N PHE A 42 8.21 -9.95 7.72
CA PHE A 42 9.55 -10.54 7.69
C PHE A 42 9.69 -11.67 6.66
N ALA A 43 8.67 -11.90 5.81
CA ALA A 43 8.72 -12.92 4.77
C ALA A 43 9.98 -12.77 3.89
N GLU A 44 10.76 -13.84 3.75
CA GLU A 44 12.10 -13.83 3.13
C GLU A 44 12.10 -13.81 1.58
N ASP A 45 10.97 -13.50 0.94
CA ASP A 45 10.90 -13.36 -0.52
C ASP A 45 11.60 -12.04 -0.92
N ARG A 46 12.93 -12.11 -1.10
CA ARG A 46 13.84 -10.94 -1.23
C ARG A 46 13.59 -10.12 -2.50
N ASP A 47 12.94 -10.71 -3.50
CA ASP A 47 12.72 -10.08 -4.81
C ASP A 47 11.47 -9.18 -4.83
N GLU A 48 10.67 -9.14 -3.76
CA GLU A 48 9.38 -8.42 -3.71
C GLU A 48 9.36 -7.21 -2.75
N GLY A 49 10.52 -6.62 -2.41
CA GLY A 49 10.60 -5.42 -1.56
C GLY A 49 10.43 -5.69 -0.05
N LEU A 50 10.30 -4.61 0.74
CA LEU A 50 10.32 -4.63 2.20
C LEU A 50 8.94 -4.62 2.84
N GLY A 51 8.84 -5.31 3.98
CA GLY A 51 7.68 -5.28 4.87
C GLY A 51 6.45 -5.95 4.29
N VAL A 52 5.32 -5.74 4.96
CA VAL A 52 4.07 -6.45 4.61
C VAL A 52 3.52 -6.03 3.25
N PHE A 53 3.87 -4.85 2.74
CA PHE A 53 3.39 -4.35 1.45
C PHE A 53 4.40 -4.54 0.31
N GLY A 54 5.62 -5.01 0.58
CA GLY A 54 6.62 -5.21 -0.47
C GLY A 54 7.10 -3.92 -1.14
N ILE A 55 7.26 -2.85 -0.36
CA ILE A 55 7.73 -1.54 -0.88
C ILE A 55 9.24 -1.59 -1.02
N SER A 56 9.77 -1.30 -2.21
CA SER A 56 11.21 -1.26 -2.42
C SER A 56 11.86 -0.03 -1.76
N PRO A 57 13.12 -0.10 -1.28
CA PRO A 57 13.86 1.07 -0.80
C PRO A 57 13.94 2.20 -1.83
N THR A 58 13.97 1.86 -3.12
CA THR A 58 13.98 2.83 -4.21
C THR A 58 12.68 3.61 -4.28
N LEU A 59 11.53 2.91 -4.33
CA LEU A 59 10.22 3.57 -4.32
C LEU A 59 10.04 4.42 -3.06
N HIS A 60 10.47 3.92 -1.91
CA HIS A 60 10.39 4.68 -0.66
C HIS A 60 11.13 6.02 -0.74
N ARG A 61 12.36 6.04 -1.26
CA ARG A 61 13.11 7.29 -1.47
C ARG A 61 12.44 8.19 -2.50
N GLN A 62 11.98 7.65 -3.63
CA GLN A 62 11.30 8.44 -4.66
C GLN A 62 10.02 9.09 -4.14
N VAL A 63 9.22 8.38 -3.35
CA VAL A 63 8.04 8.97 -2.69
C VAL A 63 8.44 10.16 -1.83
N TRP A 64 9.54 10.09 -1.09
CA TRP A 64 10.03 11.21 -0.29
C TRP A 64 10.56 12.36 -1.14
N ASP A 65 11.45 12.06 -2.08
CA ASP A 65 12.24 13.06 -2.81
C ASP A 65 11.46 13.70 -3.97
N GLU A 66 10.59 12.93 -4.63
CA GLU A 66 9.91 13.34 -5.87
C GLU A 66 8.43 13.69 -5.66
N TYR A 67 7.81 13.26 -4.56
CA TYR A 67 6.41 13.57 -4.25
C TYR A 67 6.26 14.37 -2.96
N LEU A 68 6.62 13.80 -1.81
CA LEU A 68 6.40 14.43 -0.50
C LEU A 68 7.21 15.72 -0.31
N ALA A 69 8.41 15.82 -0.89
CA ALA A 69 9.23 17.04 -0.86
C ALA A 69 8.50 18.29 -1.41
N PHE A 70 7.52 18.09 -2.31
CA PHE A 70 6.73 19.15 -2.93
C PHE A 70 5.37 19.37 -2.24
N GLU A 71 5.03 18.55 -1.25
CA GLU A 71 3.76 18.56 -0.51
C GLU A 71 4.02 18.54 1.00
N PRO A 72 4.47 19.66 1.60
CA PRO A 72 5.04 19.69 2.96
C PRO A 72 4.05 19.24 4.05
N ASP A 73 2.75 19.55 3.88
CA ASP A 73 1.72 19.11 4.83
C ASP A 73 1.57 17.58 4.80
N LYS A 74 1.56 16.97 3.61
CA LYS A 74 1.55 15.50 3.46
C LYS A 74 2.82 14.87 4.00
N ALA A 75 3.99 15.46 3.70
CA ALA A 75 5.27 14.99 4.22
C ALA A 75 5.27 14.95 5.75
N SER A 76 4.74 16.00 6.39
CA SER A 76 4.58 16.07 7.84
C SER A 76 3.65 14.98 8.38
N GLN A 77 2.51 14.74 7.71
CA GLN A 77 1.58 13.68 8.09
C GLN A 77 2.22 12.29 7.98
N VAL A 78 2.87 11.98 6.85
CA VAL A 78 3.57 10.70 6.63
C VAL A 78 4.70 10.52 7.65
N ARG A 79 5.49 11.56 7.91
CA ARG A 79 6.56 11.54 8.93
C ARG A 79 6.02 11.25 10.33
N GLY A 80 4.81 11.72 10.63
CA GLY A 80 4.13 11.51 11.91
C GLY A 80 3.84 10.04 12.23
N PHE A 81 3.75 9.17 11.21
CA PHE A 81 3.61 7.73 11.41
C PHE A 81 4.93 7.01 11.69
N ALA A 82 6.06 7.55 11.24
CA ALA A 82 7.38 6.96 11.45
C ALA A 82 7.85 7.15 12.90
N SER A 83 8.70 6.25 13.40
CA SER A 83 9.33 6.49 14.69
C SER A 83 10.20 7.76 14.65
N GLN A 84 10.34 8.42 15.80
CA GLN A 84 11.13 9.65 15.87
C GLN A 84 12.61 9.38 15.63
N ARG A 85 13.18 8.36 16.28
CA ARG A 85 14.62 8.08 16.29
C ARG A 85 15.05 7.11 15.20
N GLN A 86 14.36 5.97 15.02
CA GLN A 86 14.85 4.94 14.09
C GLN A 86 14.76 5.41 12.64
N PHE A 87 13.73 6.17 12.28
CA PHE A 87 13.62 6.75 10.94
C PHE A 87 14.84 7.59 10.53
N LEU A 88 15.45 8.32 11.46
CA LEU A 88 16.63 9.15 11.16
C LEU A 88 17.91 8.32 10.98
N VAL A 89 17.94 7.09 11.48
CA VAL A 89 19.11 6.20 11.42
C VAL A 89 18.99 5.23 10.25
N ASN A 90 17.81 4.63 10.08
CA ASN A 90 17.51 3.65 9.03
C ASN A 90 16.03 3.79 8.63
N PRO A 91 15.70 4.73 7.72
CA PRO A 91 14.32 5.01 7.35
C PRO A 91 13.64 3.80 6.67
N ASP A 92 14.39 3.01 5.89
CA ASP A 92 13.86 1.84 5.19
C ASP A 92 13.40 0.73 6.16
N ALA A 93 14.01 0.62 7.35
CA ALA A 93 13.60 -0.36 8.35
C ALA A 93 12.15 -0.15 8.84
N GLU A 94 11.65 1.08 8.83
CA GLU A 94 10.27 1.38 9.20
C GLU A 94 9.26 0.69 8.29
N LEU A 95 9.59 0.43 7.02
CA LEU A 95 8.71 -0.31 6.10
C LEU A 95 8.45 -1.74 6.60
N ILE A 96 9.40 -2.32 7.33
CA ILE A 96 9.31 -3.67 7.91
C ILE A 96 8.66 -3.61 9.29
N THR A 97 9.15 -2.72 10.16
CA THR A 97 8.81 -2.76 11.59
C THR A 97 7.60 -1.93 11.97
N ASN A 98 7.08 -1.09 11.06
CA ASN A 98 6.01 -0.15 11.34
C ASN A 98 4.96 -0.16 10.22
N THR A 99 3.94 -0.99 10.40
CA THR A 99 2.89 -1.20 9.39
C THR A 99 2.08 0.07 9.08
N GLN A 100 1.88 0.97 10.05
CA GLN A 100 1.19 2.25 9.80
C GLN A 100 2.01 3.15 8.89
N TYR A 101 3.31 3.26 9.17
CA TYR A 101 4.22 4.00 8.30
C TYR A 101 4.33 3.38 6.91
N ALA A 102 4.48 2.06 6.83
CA ALA A 102 4.52 1.35 5.55
C ALA A 102 3.24 1.58 4.72
N ALA A 103 2.07 1.60 5.37
CA ALA A 103 0.80 1.95 4.72
C ALA A 103 0.79 3.41 4.24
N ALA A 104 1.33 4.34 5.04
CA ALA A 104 1.40 5.75 4.66
C ALA A 104 2.29 5.98 3.44
N VAL A 105 3.43 5.28 3.34
CA VAL A 105 4.29 5.30 2.15
C VAL A 105 3.59 4.68 0.94
N GLY A 106 2.95 3.52 1.11
CA GLY A 106 2.22 2.85 0.02
C GLY A 106 1.05 3.69 -0.52
N ILE A 107 0.27 4.32 0.35
CA ILE A 107 -0.79 5.26 -0.03
C ILE A 107 -0.20 6.48 -0.73
N SER A 108 0.92 7.03 -0.23
CA SER A 108 1.58 8.17 -0.85
C SER A 108 2.08 7.85 -2.26
N ALA A 109 2.64 6.65 -2.47
CA ALA A 109 3.04 6.16 -3.79
C ALA A 109 1.85 6.08 -4.76
N LEU A 110 0.71 5.58 -4.29
CA LEU A 110 -0.52 5.53 -5.10
C LEU A 110 -1.03 6.94 -5.42
N GLN A 111 -1.07 7.84 -4.43
CA GLN A 111 -1.52 9.21 -4.64
C GLN A 111 -0.64 9.98 -5.64
N TRP A 112 0.67 9.72 -5.65
CA TRP A 112 1.62 10.33 -6.59
C TRP A 112 1.23 10.08 -8.05
N VAL A 113 0.67 8.91 -8.35
CA VAL A 113 0.23 8.49 -9.69
C VAL A 113 -1.30 8.53 -9.87
N ARG A 114 -2.02 9.25 -9.00
CA ARG A 114 -3.50 9.35 -9.02
C ARG A 114 -4.10 9.70 -10.40
N PRO A 115 -3.53 10.62 -11.20
CA PRO A 115 -4.08 10.94 -12.52
C PRO A 115 -4.13 9.74 -13.49
N SER A 116 -3.39 8.66 -13.20
CA SER A 116 -3.29 7.45 -14.02
C SER A 116 -3.98 6.24 -13.37
N TRP A 117 -4.81 6.44 -12.34
CA TRP A 117 -5.50 5.33 -11.70
C TRP A 117 -6.50 4.64 -12.64
N PRO A 118 -6.52 3.30 -12.66
CA PRO A 118 -7.53 2.53 -13.37
C PRO A 118 -8.84 2.47 -12.59
N MET A 119 -9.83 1.74 -13.11
CA MET A 119 -11.05 1.44 -12.36
C MET A 119 -10.75 0.48 -11.19
N PRO A 120 -11.38 0.65 -10.00
CA PRO A 120 -11.14 -0.20 -8.83
C PRO A 120 -11.42 -1.70 -9.05
N ASP A 121 -12.29 -2.07 -9.99
CA ASP A 121 -12.60 -3.46 -10.31
C ASP A 121 -11.74 -4.05 -11.44
N ASP A 122 -10.80 -3.29 -12.00
CA ASP A 122 -9.86 -3.74 -13.03
C ASP A 122 -8.60 -4.34 -12.38
N ALA A 123 -8.74 -5.57 -11.87
CA ALA A 123 -7.65 -6.29 -11.22
C ALA A 123 -6.37 -6.38 -12.08
N PRO A 124 -6.41 -6.64 -13.41
CA PRO A 124 -5.25 -6.54 -14.28
C PRO A 124 -4.56 -5.17 -14.24
N ALA A 125 -5.32 -4.08 -14.41
CA ALA A 125 -4.74 -2.74 -14.42
C ALA A 125 -4.21 -2.30 -13.06
N LEU A 126 -4.89 -2.65 -11.96
CA LEU A 126 -4.41 -2.41 -10.60
C LEU A 126 -3.11 -3.18 -10.29
N SER A 127 -3.02 -4.41 -10.80
CA SER A 127 -1.79 -5.22 -10.67
C SER A 127 -0.62 -4.59 -11.40
N GLN A 128 -0.87 -4.07 -12.60
CA GLN A 128 0.15 -3.38 -13.38
C GLN A 128 0.57 -2.07 -12.70
N LEU A 129 -0.39 -1.27 -12.21
CA LEU A 129 -0.11 -0.05 -11.44
C LEU A 129 0.83 -0.32 -10.26
N TRP A 130 0.52 -1.34 -9.45
CA TRP A 130 1.37 -1.67 -8.30
C TRP A 130 2.73 -2.21 -8.72
N ALA A 131 2.79 -3.05 -9.76
CA ALA A 131 4.03 -3.59 -10.29
C ALA A 131 4.96 -2.49 -10.83
N ASP A 132 4.41 -1.50 -11.52
CA ASP A 132 5.16 -0.36 -12.05
C ASP A 132 5.76 0.48 -10.93
N LEU A 133 4.97 0.79 -9.89
CA LEU A 133 5.43 1.53 -8.71
C LEU A 133 6.53 0.78 -7.95
N THR A 134 6.33 -0.51 -7.70
CA THR A 134 7.27 -1.33 -6.92
C THR A 134 8.44 -1.87 -7.73
N HIS A 135 8.46 -1.64 -9.03
CA HIS A 135 9.40 -2.20 -10.00
C HIS A 135 9.42 -3.75 -10.01
N ILE A 136 8.29 -4.38 -9.74
CA ILE A 136 8.12 -5.83 -9.90
C ILE A 136 8.05 -6.13 -11.40
N GLN A 137 9.11 -6.73 -11.95
CA GLN A 137 9.18 -7.06 -13.39
C GLN A 137 8.83 -8.52 -13.69
N GLU A 138 8.83 -9.39 -12.66
CA GLU A 138 8.54 -10.80 -12.87
C GLU A 138 7.05 -11.04 -13.14
N ARG A 139 6.75 -11.53 -14.35
CA ARG A 139 5.38 -11.88 -14.77
C ARG A 139 4.67 -12.80 -13.77
N ARG A 140 5.43 -13.66 -13.08
CA ARG A 140 4.88 -14.58 -12.07
C ARG A 140 4.38 -13.83 -10.83
N CYS A 141 5.13 -12.85 -10.34
CA CYS A 141 4.74 -12.01 -9.21
C CYS A 141 3.50 -11.17 -9.57
N ILE A 142 3.48 -10.56 -10.75
CA ILE A 142 2.31 -9.81 -11.25
C ILE A 142 1.08 -10.72 -11.33
N ALA A 143 1.21 -11.93 -11.90
CA ALA A 143 0.10 -12.87 -11.98
C ALA A 143 -0.38 -13.37 -10.58
N ARG A 144 0.52 -13.55 -9.62
CA ARG A 144 0.17 -13.88 -8.22
C ARG A 144 -0.60 -12.74 -7.56
N PHE A 145 -0.19 -11.50 -7.80
CA PHE A 145 -0.85 -10.30 -7.29
C PHE A 145 -2.24 -10.14 -7.90
N GLN A 146 -2.37 -10.24 -9.22
CA GLN A 146 -3.65 -10.20 -9.93
C GLN A 146 -4.62 -11.26 -9.42
N LYS A 147 -4.17 -12.51 -9.28
CA LYS A 147 -5.00 -13.59 -8.74
C LYS A 147 -5.44 -13.33 -7.30
N THR A 148 -4.64 -12.59 -6.52
CA THR A 148 -4.99 -12.19 -5.17
C THR A 148 -6.07 -11.10 -5.18
N LEU A 149 -5.91 -10.07 -6.02
CA LEU A 149 -6.92 -9.03 -6.24
C LEU A 149 -8.26 -9.63 -6.66
N GLU A 150 -8.28 -10.47 -7.72
CA GLU A 150 -9.49 -11.12 -8.22
C GLU A 150 -10.24 -11.89 -7.13
N LYS A 151 -9.51 -12.64 -6.28
CA LYS A 151 -10.10 -13.36 -5.16
C LYS A 151 -10.70 -12.42 -4.12
N LEU A 152 -10.02 -11.31 -3.81
CA LEU A 152 -10.51 -10.33 -2.84
C LEU A 152 -11.74 -9.60 -3.37
N CYS A 153 -11.80 -9.24 -4.66
CA CYS A 153 -13.00 -8.67 -5.29
C CYS A 153 -14.19 -9.65 -5.23
N LEU A 154 -13.96 -10.93 -5.52
CA LEU A 154 -15.00 -11.98 -5.46
C LEU A 154 -15.46 -12.29 -4.03
N GLN A 155 -14.59 -12.12 -3.02
CA GLN A 155 -14.94 -12.29 -1.60
C GLN A 155 -15.54 -11.03 -0.98
N GLY A 156 -15.37 -9.88 -1.65
CA GLY A 156 -15.81 -8.55 -1.21
C GLY A 156 -17.23 -8.17 -1.61
N THR A 157 -18.00 -9.06 -2.25
CA THR A 157 -19.44 -8.84 -2.48
C THR A 157 -20.28 -9.61 -1.46
N PRO A 158 -20.61 -8.93 -0.35
CA PRO A 158 -22.01 -8.73 -0.02
C PRO A 158 -22.33 -7.26 0.32
N ASP A 159 -23.49 -6.81 -0.17
CA ASP A 159 -24.16 -5.50 -0.07
C ASP A 159 -23.78 -4.50 1.04
N SER A 160 -23.97 -3.23 0.67
CA SER A 160 -24.25 -2.03 1.48
C SER A 160 -23.07 -1.22 2.04
N LEU A 161 -22.83 -0.04 1.44
CA LEU A 161 -22.61 1.26 2.13
C LEU A 161 -22.47 2.47 1.16
N PHE A 162 -23.10 2.43 -0.03
CA PHE A 162 -23.54 3.66 -0.71
C PHE A 162 -25.01 3.88 -0.39
N HIS A 163 -25.29 4.64 0.67
CA HIS A 163 -26.57 5.32 0.83
C HIS A 163 -26.31 6.82 0.74
N PRO A 164 -26.86 7.53 -0.26
CA PRO A 164 -26.98 8.97 -0.20
C PRO A 164 -28.13 9.31 0.75
N ALA A 165 -27.87 10.21 1.69
CA ALA A 165 -28.89 11.04 2.32
C ALA A 165 -28.44 12.50 2.18
#